data_AF-A0AAI9R630-F1
#
_entry.id   AF-A0AAI9R630-F1
#
_cell.length_a   1.000
_cell.length_b   1.000
_cell.length_c   1.000
_cell.angle_alpha   90.00
_cell.angle_beta   90.00
_cell.angle_gamma   90.00
#
_symmetry.space_group_name_H-M   'P 1'
#
loop_
_entity.id
_entity.type
_entity.pdbx_description
1 polymer ?
#
loop_
_entity_poly.entity_id
_entity_poly.type
_entity_poly.pdbx_seq_one_letter_code
_entity_poly.pdbx_strand_id
1 'polypeptide(L)' 'MAVGWAVFRNYVGHAKEIYGDITDYPRFFLMPPTALVEADEHGNNVVALSSAEDHIDHEVE' A
#
# COMPACT_ATOMS: atom_id res chain seq x y z
N MET A 1 -2.09 19.19 -3.86
CA MET A 1 -1.60 17.80 -3.93
C MET A 1 -2.69 16.90 -3.38
N ALA A 2 -3.06 15.85 -4.10
CA ALA A 2 -4.06 14.89 -3.60
C ALA A 2 -3.48 14.13 -2.39
N VAL A 3 -4.33 13.76 -1.44
CA VAL A 3 -3.97 12.86 -0.34
C VAL A 3 -4.30 11.45 -0.78
N GLY A 4 -3.32 10.55 -0.72
CA GLY A 4 -3.55 9.13 -0.96
C GLY A 4 -4.35 8.51 0.19
N TRP A 5 -5.27 7.61 -0.12
CA TRP A 5 -5.99 6.80 0.86
C TRP A 5 -6.10 5.37 0.33
N ALA A 6 -6.09 4.40 1.22
CA ALA A 6 -6.19 2.98 0.90
C ALA A 6 -7.11 2.26 1.88
N VAL A 7 -7.52 1.03 1.53
CA VAL A 7 -8.49 0.23 2.31
C VAL A 7 -7.85 -1.07 2.77
N PHE A 8 -7.71 -1.21 4.09
CA PHE A 8 -7.09 -2.38 4.70
C PHE A 8 -8.00 -3.62 4.64
N ARG A 9 -7.41 -4.77 4.26
CA ARG A 9 -8.06 -6.11 4.25
C ARG A 9 -9.32 -6.22 3.40
N ASN A 10 -9.28 -5.70 2.17
CA ASN A 10 -10.43 -5.73 1.25
C ASN A 10 -10.52 -7.01 0.38
N TYR A 11 -9.60 -7.97 0.55
CA TYR A 11 -9.61 -9.25 -0.17
C TYR A 11 -9.54 -10.43 0.82
N VAL A 12 -10.43 -11.42 0.67
CA VAL A 12 -10.54 -12.56 1.59
C VAL A 12 -9.24 -13.37 1.67
N GLY A 13 -8.58 -13.61 0.54
CA GLY A 13 -7.31 -14.33 0.49
C GLY A 13 -6.21 -13.57 1.20
N HIS A 14 -6.06 -12.28 0.89
CA HIS A 14 -5.03 -11.43 1.47
C HIS A 14 -5.24 -11.20 2.97
N ALA A 15 -6.48 -11.05 3.44
CA ALA A 15 -6.76 -10.92 4.88
C ALA A 15 -6.19 -12.11 5.66
N LYS A 16 -6.37 -13.33 5.15
CA LYS A 16 -5.83 -14.56 5.75
C LYS A 16 -4.31 -14.65 5.64
N GLU A 17 -3.75 -14.22 4.51
CA GLU A 17 -2.31 -14.16 4.27
C GLU A 17 -1.58 -13.36 5.36
N ILE A 18 -2.14 -12.22 5.76
CA ILE A 18 -1.58 -11.36 6.82
C ILE A 18 -2.12 -11.71 8.23
N TYR A 19 -2.49 -12.98 8.45
CA TYR A 19 -2.97 -13.53 9.71
C TYR A 19 -4.17 -12.79 10.32
N GLY A 20 -5.10 -12.35 9.47
CA GLY A 20 -6.30 -11.66 9.88
C GLY A 20 -7.58 -12.19 9.22
N ASP A 21 -8.69 -11.59 9.64
CA ASP A 21 -9.99 -11.74 8.97
C ASP A 21 -10.34 -10.46 8.21
N ILE A 22 -11.26 -10.60 7.25
CA ILE A 22 -11.94 -9.46 6.64
C ILE A 22 -12.65 -8.64 7.72
N THR A 23 -12.82 -7.35 7.46
CA THR A 23 -13.58 -6.48 8.33
C THR A 23 -15.05 -6.41 7.92
N ASP A 24 -15.92 -6.20 8.90
CA ASP A 24 -17.34 -5.94 8.72
C ASP A 24 -17.64 -4.53 8.17
N TYR A 25 -16.66 -3.62 8.22
CA TYR A 25 -16.68 -2.32 7.54
C TYR A 25 -15.30 -1.97 6.98
N PRO A 26 -15.19 -1.14 5.91
CA PRO A 26 -13.91 -0.75 5.33
C PRO A 26 -13.07 0.09 6.32
N ARG A 27 -11.79 -0.28 6.48
CA ARG A 27 -10.84 0.48 7.31
C ARG A 27 -9.90 1.28 6.42
N PHE A 28 -10.02 2.60 6.48
CA PHE A 28 -9.22 3.52 5.69
C PHE A 28 -8.00 4.02 6.46
N PHE A 29 -6.91 4.24 5.74
CA PHE A 29 -5.74 4.96 6.24
C PHE A 29 -5.25 5.95 5.20
N LEU A 30 -4.50 6.96 5.65
CA LEU A 30 -4.01 8.06 4.81
C LEU A 30 -2.53 7.86 4.52
N MET A 31 -2.14 8.15 3.28
CA MET A 31 -0.76 8.25 2.85
C MET A 31 -0.40 9.71 2.61
N PRO A 32 0.78 10.17 3.08
CA PRO A 32 1.20 11.55 2.82
C PRO A 32 1.34 11.77 1.31
N PRO A 33 1.08 12.98 0.78
CA PRO A 33 1.21 13.24 -0.66
C PRO A 33 2.60 12.95 -1.22
N THR A 34 3.64 12.94 -0.37
CA THR A 34 5.01 12.59 -0.72
C THR A 34 5.23 11.10 -0.98
N ALA A 35 4.26 10.23 -0.70
CA ALA A 35 4.33 8.80 -0.99
C ALA A 35 3.90 8.46 -2.44
N LEU A 36 3.30 9.41 -3.16
CA LEU A 36 2.91 9.23 -4.56
C LEU A 36 4.13 9.42 -5.47
N VAL A 37 4.50 8.36 -6.18
CA VAL A 37 5.56 8.37 -7.20
C VAL A 37 4.96 7.95 -8.53
N GLU A 38 4.86 8.90 -9.45
CA GLU A 38 4.38 8.65 -10.82
C GLU A 38 5.38 7.81 -11.61
N ALA A 39 4.87 6.98 -12.51
CA ALA A 39 5.69 6.25 -13.45
C ALA A 39 6.17 7.17 -14.59
N ASP A 40 7.32 6.83 -15.18
CA ASP A 40 7.82 7.45 -16.40
C ASP A 40 7.01 7.01 -17.65
N GLU A 41 7.38 7.54 -18.81
CA GLU A 41 6.71 7.23 -20.10
C GLU A 41 6.82 5.76 -20.54
N HIS A 42 7.69 4.97 -19.90
CA HIS A 42 7.87 3.54 -20.13
C HIS A 42 7.22 2.69 -19.03
N GLY A 43 6.58 3.31 -18.04
CA GLY A 43 5.92 2.63 -16.93
C GLY A 43 6.87 2.26 -15.78
N ASN A 44 8.09 2.79 -15.73
CA ASN A 44 9.01 2.55 -14.61
C ASN A 44 8.81 3.58 -13.50
N ASN A 45 8.97 3.18 -12.25
CA ASN A 45 9.08 4.07 -11.11
C ASN A 45 10.23 3.63 -10.19
N VAL A 46 10.71 4.56 -9.35
CA VAL A 46 11.76 4.29 -8.36
C VAL A 46 11.13 4.34 -6.98
N VAL A 47 11.05 3.18 -6.33
CA VAL A 47 10.62 3.07 -4.92
C VAL A 47 11.85 3.13 -4.03
N ALA A 48 11.93 4.15 -3.19
CA ALA A 48 13.01 4.27 -2.22
C ALA A 48 12.83 3.24 -1.10
N LEU A 49 13.79 2.34 -0.96
CA LEU A 49 13.88 1.46 0.21
C LEU A 49 14.41 2.29 1.40
N SER A 50 13.78 2.15 2.56
CA SER A 50 14.11 2.88 3.79
C SER A 50 15.40 2.33 4.43
N SER A 51 15.41 2.00 5.72
CA SER A 51 16.55 1.36 6.38
C SER A 51 16.75 -0.04 5.80
N ALA A 52 18.01 -0.49 5.76
CA ALA A 52 18.33 -1.89 5.41
C ALA A 52 17.80 -2.89 6.44
N GLU A 53 17.40 -2.41 7.63
CA GLU A 53 16.79 -3.22 8.69
C GLU A 53 15.26 -3.28 8.58
N ASP A 54 14.63 -2.46 7.74
CA ASP A 54 13.19 -2.44 7.55
C ASP A 54 12.74 -3.62 6.68
N HIS A 55 11.64 -4.27 7.07
CA HIS A 55 10.92 -5.18 6.18
C HIS A 55 9.97 -4.34 5.32
N ILE A 56 10.15 -4.41 4.00
CA ILE A 56 9.31 -3.72 3.02
C ILE A 56 8.59 -4.76 2.18
N ASP A 57 7.26 -4.72 2.20
CA ASP A 57 6.37 -5.58 1.43
C ASP A 57 5.80 -4.85 0.20
N HIS A 58 5.27 -5.61 -0.75
CA HIS A 58 4.53 -5.06 -1.90
C HIS A 58 3.04 -5.43 -1.79
N GLU A 59 2.16 -4.47 -2.02
CA GLU A 59 0.71 -4.67 -2.09
C GLU A 59 0.20 -4.03 -3.39
N VAL A 60 -0.26 -4.86 -4.34
CA VAL A 60 -0.86 -4.39 -5.59
C VAL A 60 -2.35 -4.21 -5.36
N GLU A 61 -2.84 -2.98 -5.52
CA GLU A 61 -4.23 -2.58 -5.32
C GLU A 61 -4.93 -2.11 -6.59
#